data_AF-A0AAE0RBT6-F1
#
_entry.id   AF-A0AAE0RBT6-F1
#
_cell.length_a   1.000
_cell.length_b   1.000
_cell.length_c   1.000
_cell.angle_alpha   90.00
_cell.angle_beta   90.00
_cell.angle_gamma   90.00
#
_symmetry.space_group_name_H-M   'P 1'
#
loop_
_entity.id
_entity.type
_entity.pdbx_description
1 polymer ?
#
loop_
_entity_poly.entity_id
_entity_poly.type
_entity_poly.pdbx_seq_one_letter_code
_entity_poly.pdbx_strand_id
1 'polypeptide(L)'
;MSDVQKGMALLIAAFHKYSGKEGDKFTLSKGELKELLNNEMSDIFGKTQDAKALDKIFKDLDANADGVVDFQEYVTLVACITMLCNEFFTKK
;
A
#
# COMPACT_ATOMS: atom_id res chain seq x y z
N MET A 1 1.67 1.31 24.61
CA MET A 1 1.75 2.05 23.34
C MET A 1 0.51 2.89 23.19
N SER A 2 0.67 4.13 22.75
CA SER A 2 -0.46 4.96 22.30
C SER A 2 -1.11 4.36 21.05
N ASP A 3 -2.35 4.74 20.75
CA ASP A 3 -3.05 4.19 19.58
C ASP A 3 -2.36 4.56 18.27
N VAL A 4 -1.72 5.73 18.21
CA VAL A 4 -0.85 6.12 17.09
C VAL A 4 0.32 5.15 16.92
N GLN A 5 1.03 4.81 18.01
CA GLN A 5 2.14 3.86 17.97
C GLN A 5 1.68 2.46 17.54
N LYS A 6 0.47 2.03 17.96
CA LYS A 6 -0.10 0.76 17.49
C LYS A 6 -0.40 0.81 16.00
N GLY A 7 -0.99 1.90 15.50
CA GLY A 7 -1.24 2.11 14.07
C GLY A 7 0.04 2.04 13.25
N MET A 8 1.09 2.73 13.69
CA MET A 8 2.42 2.67 13.03
C MET A 8 2.97 1.24 13.01
N ALA A 9 2.91 0.52 14.13
CA ALA A 9 3.37 -0.87 14.20
C ALA A 9 2.58 -1.79 13.27
N LEU A 10 1.27 -1.60 13.14
CA LEU A 10 0.43 -2.36 12.21
C LEU A 10 0.78 -2.08 10.75
N LEU A 11 1.06 -0.82 10.38
CA LEU A 11 1.48 -0.47 9.02
C LEU A 11 2.82 -1.12 8.65
N ILE A 12 3.79 -1.08 9.57
CA ILE A 12 5.10 -1.73 9.40
C ILE A 12 4.93 -3.24 9.27
N ALA A 13 4.13 -3.86 10.15
CA ALA A 13 3.88 -5.30 10.12
C ALA A 13 3.17 -5.73 8.83
N ALA A 14 2.20 -4.95 8.35
CA ALA A 14 1.53 -5.21 7.09
C ALA A 14 2.50 -5.15 5.91
N PHE A 15 3.36 -4.12 5.83
CA PHE A 15 4.37 -4.03 4.79
C PHE A 15 5.29 -5.25 4.78
N HIS A 16 5.91 -5.58 5.92
CA HIS A 16 6.82 -6.73 6.04
C HIS A 16 6.16 -8.10 5.93
N LYS A 17 4.83 -8.19 6.03
CA LYS A 17 4.07 -9.42 5.78
C LYS A 17 4.04 -9.77 4.29
N TYR A 18 4.10 -8.75 3.42
CA TYR A 18 4.08 -8.94 1.97
C TYR A 18 5.45 -8.74 1.31
N SER A 19 6.31 -7.87 1.87
CA SER A 19 7.66 -7.64 1.35
C SER A 19 8.59 -8.83 1.61
N GLY A 20 9.51 -9.09 0.68
CA GLY A 20 10.51 -10.15 0.80
C GLY A 20 10.00 -11.57 0.54
N LYS A 21 8.78 -11.73 0.00
CA LYS A 21 8.33 -12.99 -0.60
C LYS A 21 9.03 -13.22 -1.95
N GLU A 22 9.25 -12.16 -2.71
CA GLU A 22 9.97 -12.18 -3.99
C GLU A 22 10.99 -11.04 -4.03
N GLY A 23 12.29 -11.38 -3.98
CA GLY A 23 13.37 -10.40 -4.13
C GLY A 23 13.83 -9.78 -2.81
N ASP A 24 13.78 -8.45 -2.72
CA ASP A 24 14.30 -7.68 -1.57
C ASP A 24 13.27 -7.62 -0.42
N LYS A 25 13.75 -7.77 0.82
CA LYS A 25 12.92 -7.79 2.04
C LYS A 25 12.39 -6.43 2.44
N PHE A 26 12.96 -5.36 1.88
CA PHE A 26 12.65 -3.98 2.22
C PHE A 26 11.80 -3.27 1.16
N THR A 27 11.43 -3.98 0.08
CA THR A 27 10.63 -3.43 -1.01
C THR A 27 9.51 -4.39 -1.40
N LEU A 28 8.46 -3.87 -2.00
CA LEU A 28 7.38 -4.65 -2.59
C LEU A 28 7.57 -4.65 -4.11
N SER A 29 7.70 -5.84 -4.67
CA SER A 29 7.53 -6.06 -6.10
C SER A 29 6.07 -5.86 -6.50
N LYS A 30 5.81 -5.72 -7.80
CA LYS A 30 4.45 -5.60 -8.35
C LYS A 30 3.54 -6.77 -7.97
N GLY A 31 4.08 -7.98 -7.82
CA GLY A 31 3.34 -9.16 -7.37
C GLY A 31 2.93 -9.05 -5.90
N GLU A 32 3.86 -8.66 -5.03
CA GLU A 32 3.61 -8.49 -3.60
C GLU A 32 2.66 -7.33 -3.32
N LEU A 33 2.80 -6.21 -4.03
CA LEU A 33 1.85 -5.09 -3.95
C LEU A 33 0.44 -5.55 -4.32
N LYS A 34 0.29 -6.36 -5.37
CA LYS A 34 -1.01 -6.92 -5.77
C LYS A 34 -1.64 -7.75 -4.65
N GLU A 35 -0.85 -8.59 -3.97
CA GLU A 35 -1.35 -9.37 -2.85
C GLU A 35 -1.75 -8.47 -1.67
N LEU A 36 -0.94 -7.46 -1.34
CA LEU A 36 -1.24 -6.52 -0.27
C LEU A 36 -2.56 -5.80 -0.55
N LEU A 37 -2.72 -5.22 -1.74
CA LEU A 37 -3.93 -4.48 -2.12
C LEU A 37 -5.17 -5.38 -2.09
N ASN A 38 -5.08 -6.62 -2.58
CA ASN A 38 -6.21 -7.55 -2.57
C ASN A 38 -6.58 -8.05 -1.17
N ASN A 39 -5.62 -8.21 -0.27
CA ASN A 39 -5.88 -8.76 1.07
C ASN A 39 -6.24 -7.69 2.09
N GLU A 40 -5.55 -6.54 2.07
CA GLU A 40 -5.68 -5.50 3.10
C GLU A 40 -6.54 -4.31 2.64
N MET A 41 -6.66 -4.07 1.32
CA MET A 41 -7.31 -2.88 0.77
C MET A 41 -8.40 -3.19 -0.28
N SER A 42 -8.95 -4.41 -0.27
CA SER A 42 -9.96 -4.83 -1.26
C SER A 42 -11.27 -4.05 -1.15
N ASP A 43 -11.62 -3.53 0.02
CA ASP A 43 -12.79 -2.67 0.18
C ASP A 43 -12.60 -1.26 -0.40
N ILE A 44 -11.34 -0.81 -0.53
CA ILE A 44 -10.99 0.53 -1.03
C ILE A 44 -10.77 0.50 -2.54
N PHE A 45 -9.95 -0.45 -3.00
CA PHE A 45 -9.56 -0.57 -4.42
C PHE A 45 -10.38 -1.60 -5.20
N GLY A 46 -11.30 -2.32 -4.55
CA GLY A 46 -11.90 -3.52 -5.13
C GLY A 46 -10.88 -4.66 -5.25
N LYS A 47 -11.33 -5.84 -5.70
CA LYS A 47 -10.39 -6.88 -6.11
C LYS A 47 -9.63 -6.37 -7.33
N THR A 48 -8.34 -6.09 -7.18
CA THR A 48 -7.44 -5.65 -8.25
C THR A 48 -7.09 -6.84 -9.13
N GLN A 49 -8.09 -7.32 -9.87
CA GLN A 49 -7.92 -8.34 -10.91
C GLN A 49 -7.50 -7.72 -12.24
N ASP A 50 -7.76 -6.42 -12.41
CA ASP A 50 -7.38 -5.68 -13.61
C ASP A 50 -5.90 -5.30 -13.57
N ALA A 51 -5.12 -5.92 -14.46
CA ALA A 51 -3.68 -5.68 -14.57
C ALA A 51 -3.35 -4.22 -14.89
N LYS A 52 -4.23 -3.50 -15.61
CA LYS A 52 -4.01 -2.09 -15.94
C LYS A 52 -4.22 -1.18 -14.73
N ALA A 53 -5.21 -1.47 -13.91
CA ALA A 53 -5.45 -0.73 -12.67
C ALA A 53 -4.28 -0.93 -11.70
N LEU A 54 -3.80 -2.17 -11.56
CA LEU A 54 -2.61 -2.48 -10.77
C LEU A 54 -1.37 -1.77 -11.31
N ASP A 55 -1.14 -1.80 -12.63
CA ASP A 55 -0.02 -1.07 -13.27
C ASP A 55 -0.08 0.42 -12.99
N LYS A 56 -1.27 1.00 -13.02
CA LYS A 56 -1.44 2.43 -12.74
C LYS A 56 -1.13 2.73 -11.28
N ILE A 57 -1.69 1.97 -10.34
CA ILE A 57 -1.42 2.14 -8.90
C ILE A 57 0.07 1.94 -8.61
N PHE A 58 0.67 0.91 -9.20
CA PHE A 58 2.11 0.64 -9.07
C PHE A 58 2.94 1.82 -9.59
N LYS A 59 2.63 2.37 -10.76
CA LYS A 59 3.32 3.55 -11.30
C LYS A 59 3.09 4.82 -10.51
N ASP A 60 1.90 4.99 -9.93
CA ASP A 60 1.60 6.13 -9.07
C ASP A 60 2.35 6.03 -7.72
N LEU A 61 2.72 4.80 -7.32
CA LEU A 61 3.50 4.48 -6.11
C LEU A 61 5.01 4.56 -6.32
N ASP A 62 5.51 3.93 -7.39
CA ASP A 62 6.91 3.85 -7.83
C ASP A 62 7.33 5.21 -8.39
N ALA A 63 7.47 6.18 -7.49
CA ALA A 63 7.72 7.59 -7.81
C ALA A 63 9.16 7.79 -8.30
N ASN A 64 10.08 6.93 -7.88
CA ASN A 64 11.46 6.93 -8.32
C ASN A 64 11.68 6.12 -9.63
N ALA A 65 10.67 5.38 -10.09
CA ALA A 65 10.69 4.51 -11.27
C ALA A 65 11.78 3.43 -11.23
N ASP A 66 12.08 2.90 -10.04
CA ASP A 66 13.05 1.82 -9.84
C ASP A 66 12.43 0.42 -10.06
N GLY A 67 11.10 0.36 -10.24
CA GLY A 67 10.37 -0.88 -10.50
C GLY A 67 10.06 -1.69 -9.25
N VAL A 68 10.24 -1.13 -8.07
CA VAL A 68 9.79 -1.66 -6.78
C VAL A 68 9.08 -0.56 -5.98
N VAL A 69 8.43 -0.93 -4.88
CA VAL A 69 7.78 0.04 -3.96
C VAL A 69 8.46 -0.07 -2.61
N ASP A 70 9.15 0.98 -2.19
CA ASP A 70 9.79 1.02 -0.89
C ASP A 70 8.80 1.35 0.25
N PHE A 71 9.28 1.30 1.49
CA PHE A 71 8.44 1.60 2.65
C PHE A 71 7.92 3.06 2.65
N GLN A 72 8.71 4.02 2.15
CA GLN A 72 8.32 5.42 2.10
C GLN A 72 7.18 5.64 1.09
N GLU A 73 7.27 5.03 -0.09
CA GLU A 73 6.25 5.07 -1.14
C GLU A 73 4.95 4.41 -0.65
N TYR A 74 5.06 3.25 0.00
CA TYR A 74 3.93 2.58 0.64
C TYR A 74 3.21 3.47 1.68
N VAL A 75 3.95 4.05 2.62
CA VAL A 75 3.37 4.92 3.66
C VAL A 75 2.74 6.18 3.06
N THR A 76 3.35 6.73 2.01
CA THR A 76 2.80 7.89 1.28
C THR A 76 1.45 7.58 0.68
N LEU A 77 1.28 6.40 0.08
CA LEU A 77 -0.03 5.95 -0.42
C LEU A 77 -1.04 5.78 0.72
N VAL A 78 -0.66 5.08 1.79
CA VAL A 78 -1.56 4.88 2.94
C VAL A 78 -2.02 6.22 3.49
N ALA A 79 -1.13 7.19 3.62
CA ALA A 79 -1.45 8.55 4.03
C ALA A 79 -2.42 9.23 3.04
N CYS A 80 -2.17 9.09 1.73
CA CYS A 80 -3.04 9.65 0.68
C CYS A 80 -4.46 9.06 0.73
N ILE A 81 -4.59 7.73 0.85
CA ILE A 81 -5.86 7.04 1.02
C ILE A 81 -6.53 7.48 2.33
N THR A 82 -5.78 7.61 3.41
CA THR A 82 -6.31 8.06 4.71
C THR A 82 -6.90 9.47 4.58
N MET A 83 -6.23 10.37 3.84
CA MET A 83 -6.76 11.71 3.56
C MET A 83 -8.02 11.65 2.69
N LEU A 84 -8.05 10.82 1.64
CA LEU A 84 -9.22 10.64 0.78
C LEU A 84 -10.42 10.06 1.57
N CYS A 85 -10.18 9.04 2.39
CA CYS A 85 -11.17 8.48 3.29
C CYS A 85 -11.65 9.54 4.29
N ASN A 86 -10.74 10.31 4.88
CA ASN A 86 -11.11 11.40 5.79
C ASN A 86 -12.01 12.41 5.08
N GLU A 87 -11.68 12.88 3.87
CA GLU A 87 -12.57 13.76 3.10
C GLU A 87 -13.93 13.11 2.82
N PHE A 88 -13.96 11.81 2.47
CA PHE A 88 -15.21 11.07 2.22
C PHE A 88 -16.10 10.99 3.48
N PHE A 89 -15.49 10.76 4.65
CA PHE A 89 -16.22 10.70 5.92
C PHE A 89 -16.58 12.08 6.47
N THR A 90 -15.80 13.11 6.18
CA THR A 90 -16.05 14.49 6.67
C THR A 90 -17.01 15.27 5.76
N LYS A 91 -17.18 14.86 4.50
CA LYS A 91 -18.19 15.43 3.56
C LYS A 91 -19.58 14.80 3.72
N LYS A 92 -19.80 13.98 4.75
CA LYS A 92 -21.11 13.42 5.11
C LYS A 92 -21.79 14.24 6.19
#